data_AF-K1ZV88-F1
#
_entry.id   AF-K1ZV88-F1
#
_cell.length_a   1.000
_cell.length_b   1.000
_cell.length_c   1.000
_cell.angle_alpha   90.00
_cell.angle_beta   90.00
_cell.angle_gamma   90.00
#
_symmetry.space_group_name_H-M   'P 1'
#
loop_
_entity.id
_entity.type
_entity.pdbx_description
1 polymer ?
#
loop_
_entity_poly.entity_id
_entity_poly.type
_entity_poly.pdbx_seq_one_letter_code
_entity_poly.pdbx_strand_id
1 'polypeptide(L)'
;LPDGPITLTVAVGRATQQFFWRADGAEQPLGPVLDASVISDEGGRGEHASFTGAFVGMVAHDLTGQGWSADFTRFSYTALAE
;
A
#
# COMPACT_ATOMS: atom_id res chain seq x y z
N LEU A 1 -6.81 -16.57 -2.99
CA LEU A 1 -5.36 -16.36 -2.77
C LEU A 1 -4.71 -17.73 -2.73
N PRO A 2 -3.49 -17.89 -3.25
CA PRO A 2 -2.74 -19.13 -3.05
C PRO A 2 -2.47 -19.35 -1.56
N ASP A 3 -2.24 -20.61 -1.19
CA ASP A 3 -1.80 -20.94 0.16
C ASP A 3 -0.35 -20.43 0.39
N GLY A 4 -0.06 -20.02 1.62
CA GLY A 4 1.26 -19.55 2.02
C GLY A 4 1.46 -18.03 1.94
N PRO A 5 2.70 -17.54 2.22
CA PRO A 5 3.01 -16.12 2.24
C PRO A 5 2.87 -15.47 0.87
N ILE A 6 2.42 -14.22 0.85
CA ILE A 6 2.45 -13.36 -0.34
C ILE A 6 3.26 -12.11 -0.06
N THR A 7 3.84 -11.53 -1.12
CA THR A 7 4.43 -10.19 -1.10
C THR A 7 3.45 -9.20 -1.71
N LEU A 8 3.27 -8.06 -1.05
CA LEU A 8 2.61 -6.88 -1.59
C LEU A 8 3.64 -5.78 -1.77
N THR A 9 3.61 -5.12 -2.92
CA THR A 9 4.51 -4.01 -3.27
C THR A 9 3.68 -2.83 -3.75
N VAL A 10 4.13 -1.61 -3.48
CA VAL A 10 3.65 -0.40 -4.16
C VAL A 10 4.85 0.35 -4.70
N ALA A 11 4.84 0.62 -6.01
CA ALA A 11 5.82 1.50 -6.64
C ALA A 11 5.20 2.90 -6.75
N VAL A 12 5.86 3.91 -6.18
CA VAL A 12 5.41 5.30 -6.20
C VAL A 12 6.37 6.12 -7.05
N GLY A 13 5.83 6.78 -8.08
CA GLY A 13 6.56 7.63 -9.00
C GLY A 13 5.83 8.96 -9.19
N ARG A 14 6.33 10.01 -8.54
CA ARG A 14 5.71 11.35 -8.53
C ARG A 14 4.22 11.26 -8.18
N ALA A 15 3.32 11.65 -9.09
CA ALA A 15 1.87 11.64 -8.88
C ALA A 15 1.21 10.29 -9.20
N THR A 16 1.98 9.23 -9.44
CA THR A 16 1.43 7.90 -9.78
C THR A 16 1.87 6.84 -8.77
N GLN A 17 1.00 5.88 -8.49
CA GLN A 17 1.34 4.69 -7.72
C GLN A 17 0.70 3.43 -8.36
N GLN A 18 1.46 2.33 -8.42
CA GLN A 18 0.98 1.03 -8.89
C GLN A 18 1.23 -0.01 -7.81
N PHE A 19 0.19 -0.75 -7.44
CA PHE A 19 0.30 -1.89 -6.54
C PHE A 19 0.66 -3.15 -7.32
N PHE A 20 1.37 -4.05 -6.66
CA PHE A 20 1.71 -5.36 -7.19
C PHE A 20 1.57 -6.44 -6.12
N TRP A 21 1.45 -7.68 -6.57
CA TRP A 21 1.47 -8.84 -5.69
C TRP A 21 2.30 -9.98 -6.30
N ARG A 22 2.79 -10.86 -5.43
CA ARG A 22 3.49 -12.10 -5.80
C ARG A 22 3.30 -13.15 -4.72
N ALA A 23 2.97 -14.38 -5.10
CA ALA A 23 3.11 -15.54 -4.23
C ALA A 23 4.42 -16.27 -4.55
N ASP A 24 4.47 -16.83 -5.76
CA ASP A 24 5.67 -17.40 -6.37
C ASP A 24 5.89 -16.80 -7.77
N GLY A 25 7.14 -16.79 -8.24
CA GLY A 25 7.47 -16.35 -9.60
C GLY A 25 7.56 -14.84 -9.78
N ALA A 26 7.03 -14.33 -10.89
CA ALA A 26 7.14 -12.91 -11.24
C ALA A 26 6.09 -12.07 -10.51
N GLU A 27 6.45 -10.82 -10.21
CA GLU A 27 5.52 -9.84 -9.67
C GLU A 27 4.46 -9.44 -10.72
N GLN A 28 3.21 -9.29 -10.28
CA GLN A 28 2.05 -9.02 -11.14
C GLN A 28 1.35 -7.73 -10.69
N PRO A 29 0.89 -6.85 -11.61
CA PRO A 29 0.11 -5.69 -11.24
C PRO A 29 -1.16 -6.07 -10.47
N LEU A 30 -1.42 -5.37 -9.37
CA LEU A 30 -2.64 -5.48 -8.57
C LEU A 30 -3.50 -4.24 -8.81
N GLY A 31 -4.45 -4.36 -9.75
CA GLY A 31 -5.31 -3.23 -10.15
C GLY A 31 -4.62 -2.21 -11.06
N PRO A 32 -5.27 -1.07 -11.34
CA PRO A 32 -4.75 -0.03 -12.22
C PRO A 32 -3.71 0.86 -11.51
N VAL A 33 -3.02 1.68 -12.29
CA VAL A 33 -2.24 2.81 -11.78
C VAL A 33 -3.21 3.82 -11.13
N LEU A 34 -2.87 4.28 -9.93
CA LEU A 34 -3.65 5.24 -9.16
C LEU A 34 -2.94 6.59 -9.12
N ASP A 35 -3.75 7.65 -9.01
CA ASP A 35 -3.28 9.01 -8.76
C ASP A 35 -2.89 9.17 -7.28
N ALA A 36 -1.60 9.35 -7.03
CA ALA A 36 -1.04 9.51 -5.69
C ALA A 36 -1.25 10.93 -5.14
N SER A 37 -1.62 11.92 -5.97
CA SER A 37 -1.90 13.27 -5.48
C SER A 37 -3.17 13.34 -4.63
N VAL A 38 -4.08 12.37 -4.77
CA VAL A 38 -5.32 12.28 -3.98
C VAL A 38 -5.04 12.13 -2.48
N ILE A 39 -3.88 11.60 -2.10
CA ILE A 39 -3.45 11.42 -0.71
C ILE A 39 -2.41 12.47 -0.26
N SER A 40 -2.29 13.59 -0.98
CA SER A 40 -1.51 14.75 -0.55
C SER A 40 -2.32 15.64 0.40
N ASP A 41 -1.65 16.65 0.96
CA ASP A 41 -2.29 17.68 1.78
C ASP A 41 -3.36 18.46 0.99
N GLU A 42 -3.14 18.68 -0.31
CA GLU A 42 -4.09 19.32 -1.23
C GLU A 42 -5.24 18.37 -1.66
N GLY A 43 -5.05 17.06 -1.52
CA GLY A 43 -6.09 16.04 -1.70
C GLY A 43 -7.04 15.92 -0.51
N GLY A 44 -6.66 16.45 0.66
CA GLY A 44 -7.44 16.44 1.89
C GLY A 44 -8.79 17.17 1.74
N ARG A 45 -9.88 16.56 2.23
CA ARG A 45 -11.22 17.17 2.19
C ARG A 45 -11.53 17.86 3.51
N GLY A 46 -11.80 19.17 3.43
CA GLY A 46 -12.28 19.97 4.56
C GLY A 46 -11.25 20.98 5.06
N GLU A 47 -11.73 22.02 5.74
CA GLU A 47 -10.90 23.02 6.39
C GLU A 47 -10.03 22.32 7.45
N HIS A 48 -8.71 22.57 7.43
CA HIS A 48 -7.70 21.94 8.30
C HIS A 48 -7.38 20.45 8.05
N ALA A 49 -7.74 19.87 6.89
CA ALA A 49 -7.43 18.46 6.56
C ALA A 49 -6.05 18.23 5.89
N SER A 50 -5.08 19.11 6.13
CA SER A 50 -3.85 19.23 5.31
C SER A 50 -2.59 19.40 6.17
N PHE A 51 -2.29 18.42 7.01
CA PHE A 51 -1.17 18.52 7.97
C PHE A 51 -0.36 17.23 8.20
N THR A 52 -0.64 16.16 7.46
CA THR A 52 0.04 14.87 7.66
C THR A 52 0.89 14.45 6.47
N GLY A 53 0.30 14.33 5.29
CA GLY A 53 0.90 13.64 4.16
C GLY A 53 0.68 12.11 4.16
N ALA A 54 1.15 11.50 3.07
CA ALA A 54 0.93 10.10 2.74
C ALA A 54 1.83 9.14 3.55
N PHE A 55 1.23 8.02 3.96
CA PHE A 55 1.94 6.91 4.62
C PHE A 55 1.75 5.61 3.83
N VAL A 56 2.75 4.73 3.88
CA VAL A 56 2.65 3.33 3.45
C VAL A 56 2.87 2.43 4.67
N GLY A 57 2.03 1.41 4.81
CA GLY A 57 2.05 0.53 5.97
C GLY A 57 1.32 -0.77 5.75
N MET A 58 1.27 -1.58 6.81
CA MET A 58 0.63 -2.88 6.84
C MET A 58 -0.52 -2.82 7.85
N VAL A 59 -1.67 -3.40 7.52
CA VAL A 59 -2.85 -3.38 8.37
C VAL A 59 -3.55 -4.74 8.35
N ALA A 60 -3.99 -5.19 9.53
CA ALA A 60 -4.93 -6.29 9.69
C ALA A 60 -6.21 -5.70 10.29
N HIS A 61 -7.35 -5.95 9.66
CA HIS A 61 -8.64 -5.44 10.12
C HIS A 61 -9.67 -6.55 10.13
N ASP A 62 -10.12 -6.91 11.32
CA ASP A 62 -11.12 -7.96 11.55
C ASP A 62 -12.43 -7.34 12.06
N LEU A 63 -13.47 -7.37 11.22
CA LEU A 63 -14.81 -6.86 11.55
C LEU A 63 -15.65 -7.85 12.37
N THR A 64 -15.19 -9.09 12.53
CA THR A 64 -15.93 -10.16 13.23
C THR A 64 -15.66 -10.17 14.73
N GLY A 65 -14.60 -9.51 15.19
CA GLY A 65 -14.16 -9.49 16.59
C GLY A 65 -13.54 -10.80 17.07
N GLN A 66 -13.23 -11.74 16.17
CA GLN A 66 -12.62 -13.02 16.51
C GLN A 66 -11.11 -12.93 16.76
N GLY A 67 -10.49 -11.77 16.47
CA GLY A 67 -9.08 -11.54 16.71
C GLY A 67 -8.19 -12.23 15.68
N TRP A 68 -8.65 -12.30 14.42
CA TRP A 68 -7.82 -12.84 13.34
C TRP A 68 -6.55 -12.00 13.17
N SER A 69 -5.41 -12.68 13.15
CA SER A 69 -4.10 -12.05 12.91
C SER A 69 -3.71 -12.15 11.43
N ALA A 70 -2.86 -11.22 11.01
CA ALA A 70 -2.06 -11.34 9.80
C ALA A 70 -0.60 -11.17 10.18
N ASP A 71 0.22 -12.15 9.83
CA ASP A 71 1.65 -12.16 10.18
C ASP A 71 2.47 -11.53 9.06
N PHE A 72 3.04 -10.35 9.35
CA PHE A 72 3.94 -9.65 8.43
C PHE A 72 5.40 -9.98 8.79
N THR A 73 6.06 -10.76 7.94
CA THR A 73 7.44 -11.24 8.20
C THR A 73 8.52 -10.23 7.79
N ARG A 74 8.19 -9.26 6.94
CA ARG A 74 9.14 -8.25 6.44
C ARG A 74 8.41 -6.99 5.97
N PHE A 75 9.06 -5.85 6.18
CA PHE A 75 8.72 -4.57 5.54
C PHE A 75 9.98 -3.96 4.95
N SER A 76 9.92 -3.50 3.70
CA SER A 76 11.04 -2.79 3.06
C SER A 76 10.56 -1.53 2.39
N TYR A 77 11.30 -0.45 2.63
CA TYR A 77 11.12 0.84 1.98
C TYR A 77 12.44 1.20 1.30
N THR A 78 12.41 1.44 -0.01
CA THR A 78 13.60 1.69 -0.81
C THR A 78 13.28 2.81 -1.80
N ALA A 79 14.10 3.86 -1.80
CA ALA A 79 14.01 4.90 -2.80
C ALA A 79 14.39 4.33 -4.18
N LEU A 80 13.66 4.75 -5.22
CA LEU A 80 14.05 4.46 -6.59
C LEU A 80 15.30 5.29 -6.91
N ALA A 81 16.29 4.69 -7.57
CA ALA A 81 17.43 5.44 -8.10
C ALA A 81 16.94 6.46 -9.14
N GLU A 82 17.55 7.65 -9.14
CA GLU A 82 17.26 8.70 -10.13
C GLU A 82 17.65 8.30 -11.56
#